data_AF-A0A316YZJ9-F1
#
_entry.id   AF-A0A316YZJ9-F1
#
_cell.length_a   1.000
_cell.length_b   1.000
_cell.length_c   1.000
_cell.angle_alpha   90.00
_cell.angle_beta   90.00
_cell.angle_gamma   90.00
#
_symmetry.space_group_name_H-M   'P 1'
#
loop_
_entity.id
_entity.type
_entity.pdbx_description
1 polymer ?
#
loop_
_entity_poly.entity_id
_entity_poly.type
_entity_poly.pdbx_seq_one_letter_code
_entity_poly.pdbx_strand_id
1 'polypeptide(L)'
;MPHGGFDVASLTQGTIVLHQAQQEYAFQPLGVPAAEPERFEQTSVGEYIYRDLGDADAADAAAAGTRVLTRHLNYRDGEATKICDEADEAHSTRDFVLFVEALDASAAGREKLKRTAEDLEQAYVAVYGADSVERSYVRIVELEKGAGVAELALDW
;
A
#
# COMPACT_ATOMS: atom_id res chain seq x y z
N MET A 1 -3.83 -11.59 -6.33
CA MET A 1 -4.46 -10.46 -7.07
C MET A 1 -3.59 -9.23 -6.83
N PRO A 2 -3.58 -8.21 -7.70
CA PRO A 2 -3.00 -6.92 -7.31
C PRO A 2 -3.74 -6.41 -6.06
N HIS A 3 -2.97 -5.98 -5.06
CA HIS A 3 -3.46 -5.47 -3.79
C HIS A 3 -2.93 -4.06 -3.61
N GLY A 4 -3.77 -3.04 -3.83
CA GLY A 4 -3.44 -1.65 -3.53
C GLY A 4 -2.39 -1.02 -4.46
N GLY A 5 -2.65 0.24 -4.81
CA GLY A 5 -1.67 1.13 -5.40
C GLY A 5 -1.51 2.34 -4.49
N PHE A 6 -0.28 2.79 -4.27
CA PHE A 6 0.03 3.87 -3.34
C PHE A 6 0.83 4.96 -4.04
N ASP A 7 0.49 6.23 -3.79
CA ASP A 7 1.32 7.36 -4.17
C ASP A 7 2.62 7.35 -3.33
N VAL A 8 3.78 7.29 -3.97
CA VAL A 8 5.08 7.23 -3.28
C VAL A 8 5.33 8.49 -2.46
N ALA A 9 4.90 9.67 -2.93
CA ALA A 9 5.09 10.93 -2.20
C ALA A 9 4.28 10.99 -0.89
N SER A 10 3.26 10.14 -0.76
CA SER A 10 2.46 10.02 0.46
C SER A 10 3.08 9.12 1.53
N LEU A 11 4.18 8.43 1.20
CA LEU A 11 4.89 7.51 2.08
C LEU A 11 6.05 8.23 2.77
N THR A 12 6.29 7.89 4.03
CA THR A 12 7.17 8.67 4.90
C THR A 12 8.65 8.26 4.80
N GLN A 13 8.99 6.97 4.64
CA GLN A 13 10.39 6.52 4.48
C GLN A 13 10.62 5.20 3.71
N GLY A 14 9.59 4.61 3.12
CA GLY A 14 9.78 3.48 2.20
C GLY A 14 10.00 2.14 2.84
N THR A 15 9.53 1.93 4.06
CA THR A 15 9.29 0.57 4.51
C THR A 15 7.81 0.42 4.77
N ILE A 16 7.17 -0.35 3.89
CA ILE A 16 5.79 -0.78 4.11
C ILE A 16 5.86 -2.18 4.71
N VAL A 17 5.12 -2.41 5.79
CA VAL A 17 5.06 -3.73 6.42
C VAL A 17 3.65 -4.27 6.33
N LEU A 18 3.55 -5.54 5.93
CA LEU A 18 2.33 -6.31 6.10
C LEU A 18 2.46 -7.11 7.40
N HIS A 19 1.60 -6.86 8.37
CA HIS A 19 1.62 -7.61 9.61
C HIS A 19 0.23 -7.77 10.19
N GLN A 20 0.13 -8.68 11.14
CA GLN A 20 -1.06 -8.82 11.95
C GLN A 20 -1.11 -7.69 13.01
N ALA A 21 -2.17 -6.91 13.00
CA ALA A 21 -2.43 -5.81 13.93
C ALA A 21 -2.43 -6.32 15.37
N GLN A 22 -1.53 -5.78 16.20
CA GLN A 22 -1.41 -6.15 17.62
C GLN A 22 -2.34 -5.34 18.54
N GLN A 23 -2.89 -4.26 18.01
CA GLN A 23 -3.84 -3.36 18.67
C GLN A 23 -4.79 -2.78 17.61
N GLU A 24 -5.78 -2.00 18.05
CA GLU A 24 -6.61 -1.21 17.13
C GLU A 24 -5.81 0.00 16.63
N TYR A 25 -5.92 0.28 15.34
CA TYR A 25 -5.36 1.46 14.69
C TYR A 25 -6.48 2.25 14.02
N ALA A 26 -6.40 3.58 14.11
CA ALA A 26 -7.26 4.45 13.33
C ALA A 26 -6.97 4.27 11.84
N PHE A 27 -8.03 4.19 11.04
CA PHE A 27 -7.96 4.01 9.60
C PHE A 27 -8.92 4.98 8.91
N GLN A 28 -8.40 5.77 7.98
CA GLN A 28 -9.19 6.68 7.14
C GLN A 28 -9.47 6.01 5.80
N PRO A 29 -10.67 5.46 5.56
CA PRO A 29 -10.98 4.73 4.33
C PRO A 29 -10.93 5.64 3.11
N LEU A 30 -10.62 5.07 1.95
CA LEU A 30 -10.74 5.73 0.65
C LEU A 30 -12.14 6.37 0.49
N GLY A 31 -12.16 7.63 0.05
CA GLY A 31 -13.37 8.46 -0.11
C GLY A 31 -13.83 9.17 1.17
N VAL A 32 -13.08 9.07 2.27
CA VAL A 32 -13.35 9.81 3.52
C VAL A 32 -12.36 10.96 3.66
N PRO A 33 -12.79 12.24 3.60
CA PRO A 33 -11.90 13.38 3.78
C PRO A 33 -11.32 13.47 5.20
N ALA A 34 -10.14 14.07 5.34
CA ALA A 34 -9.49 14.26 6.65
C ALA A 34 -10.30 15.19 7.59
N ALA A 35 -11.19 16.01 7.03
CA ALA A 35 -12.08 16.90 7.77
C ALA A 35 -13.30 16.18 8.41
N GLU A 36 -13.49 14.89 8.13
CA GLU A 36 -14.62 14.07 8.63
C GLU A 36 -14.13 12.90 9.51
N PRO A 37 -13.45 13.17 10.64
CA PRO A 37 -12.83 12.15 11.48
C PRO A 37 -13.83 11.17 12.10
N GLU A 38 -15.10 11.54 12.24
CA GLU A 38 -16.18 10.67 12.71
C GLU A 38 -16.48 9.50 11.77
N ARG A 39 -16.02 9.58 10.52
CA ARG A 39 -16.14 8.50 9.51
C ARG A 39 -14.91 7.60 9.47
N PHE A 40 -13.92 7.85 10.33
CA PHE A 40 -12.73 6.99 10.41
C PHE A 40 -13.12 5.66 11.07
N GLU A 41 -12.56 4.58 10.53
CA GLU A 41 -12.75 3.23 11.04
C GLU A 41 -11.62 2.88 12.02
N GLN A 42 -11.81 1.81 12.79
CA GLN A 42 -10.75 1.17 13.56
C GLN A 42 -10.46 -0.20 12.96
N THR A 43 -9.18 -0.56 12.87
CA THR A 43 -8.79 -1.94 12.56
C THR A 43 -9.11 -2.86 13.73
N SER A 44 -9.27 -4.16 13.47
CA SER A 44 -9.41 -5.14 14.54
C SER A 44 -8.06 -5.75 14.93
N VAL A 45 -7.88 -6.09 16.21
CA VAL A 45 -6.74 -6.91 16.66
C VAL A 45 -6.77 -8.24 15.91
N GLY A 46 -5.62 -8.67 15.39
CA GLY A 46 -5.53 -9.88 14.58
C GLY A 46 -5.77 -9.69 13.08
N GLU A 47 -6.14 -8.49 12.65
CA GLU A 47 -6.32 -8.15 11.23
C GLU A 47 -4.97 -7.98 10.52
N TYR A 48 -4.84 -8.45 9.28
CA TYR A 48 -3.64 -8.18 8.47
C TYR A 48 -3.75 -6.80 7.82
N ILE A 49 -2.75 -5.96 8.04
CA ILE A 49 -2.72 -4.58 7.58
C ILE A 49 -1.36 -4.23 6.96
N TYR A 50 -1.41 -3.42 5.90
CA TYR A 50 -0.26 -2.70 5.38
C TYR A 50 -0.08 -1.40 6.15
N ARG A 51 1.11 -1.17 6.69
CA ARG A 51 1.47 0.06 7.42
C ARG A 51 2.75 0.67 6.85
N ASP A 52 2.76 1.98 6.75
CA ASP A 52 3.98 2.75 6.55
C ASP A 52 4.61 3.02 7.92
N LEU A 53 5.79 2.46 8.17
CA LEU A 53 6.43 2.52 9.50
C LEU A 53 7.04 3.89 9.83
N GLY A 54 7.33 4.74 8.85
CA GLY A 54 8.07 5.99 9.07
C GLY A 54 9.38 5.79 9.88
N ASP A 55 9.82 6.83 10.59
CA ASP A 55 11.02 6.81 11.48
C ASP A 55 10.85 6.01 12.79
N ALA A 56 9.69 5.37 13.01
CA ALA A 56 9.39 4.72 14.26
C ALA A 56 9.73 3.24 14.20
N ASP A 57 10.65 2.80 15.08
CA ASP A 57 10.94 1.39 15.32
C ASP A 57 9.64 0.64 15.69
N ALA A 58 9.48 -0.62 15.27
CA ALA A 58 8.22 -1.37 15.36
C ALA A 58 7.60 -1.44 16.79
N ALA A 59 8.43 -1.26 17.82
CA ALA A 59 8.01 -1.21 19.23
C ALA A 59 7.41 0.14 19.67
N ASP A 60 7.79 1.26 19.05
CA ASP A 60 7.31 2.63 19.35
C ASP A 60 6.25 3.13 18.35
N ALA A 61 5.97 2.34 17.31
CA ALA A 61 4.94 2.61 16.30
C ALA A 61 3.50 2.71 16.86
N ALA A 62 3.26 2.31 18.12
CA ALA A 62 1.98 2.57 18.79
C ALA A 62 1.81 4.04 19.22
N ALA A 63 2.90 4.78 19.43
CA ALA A 63 2.91 6.17 19.87
C ALA A 63 3.26 7.15 18.71
N ALA A 64 4.02 6.69 17.73
CA ALA A 64 4.50 7.51 16.63
C ALA A 64 3.62 7.34 15.39
N GLY A 65 2.49 8.07 15.32
CA GLY A 65 1.82 8.50 14.08
C GLY A 65 1.66 7.50 12.91
N THR A 66 1.71 6.20 13.16
CA THR A 66 1.90 5.20 12.10
C THR A 66 0.61 5.03 11.33
N ARG A 67 0.71 5.07 10.00
CA ARG A 67 -0.45 5.14 9.11
C ARG A 67 -0.80 3.77 8.55
N VAL A 68 -2.04 3.34 8.74
CA VAL A 68 -2.59 2.17 8.04
C VAL A 68 -2.88 2.57 6.60
N LEU A 69 -2.25 1.89 5.65
CA LEU A 69 -2.41 2.14 4.22
C LEU A 69 -3.55 1.31 3.66
N THR A 70 -3.58 0.01 3.99
CA THR A 70 -4.59 -0.92 3.49
C THR A 70 -4.90 -1.98 4.53
N ARG A 71 -6.18 -2.33 4.65
CA ARG A 71 -6.65 -3.50 5.38
C ARG A 71 -6.67 -4.70 4.42
N HIS A 72 -5.63 -5.53 4.48
CA HIS A 72 -5.24 -6.46 3.41
C HIS A 72 -6.35 -7.45 3.00
N LEU A 73 -6.95 -8.15 3.98
CA LEU A 73 -7.99 -9.18 3.69
C LEU A 73 -9.38 -8.59 3.40
N ASN A 74 -9.58 -7.33 3.76
CA ASN A 74 -10.85 -6.62 3.59
C ASN A 74 -10.86 -5.78 2.30
N TYR A 75 -9.75 -5.75 1.54
CA TYR A 75 -9.58 -4.96 0.32
C TYR A 75 -9.99 -3.49 0.51
N ARG A 76 -9.59 -2.92 1.65
CA ARG A 76 -9.96 -1.57 2.07
C ARG A 76 -8.72 -0.69 2.06
N ASP A 77 -8.61 0.16 1.05
CA ASP A 77 -7.48 1.10 0.90
C ASP A 77 -7.78 2.42 1.65
N GLY A 78 -6.72 3.11 2.06
CA GLY A 78 -6.79 4.38 2.77
C GLY A 78 -6.80 5.58 1.83
N GLU A 79 -7.59 6.61 2.16
CA GLU A 79 -7.61 7.88 1.39
C GLU A 79 -6.23 8.54 1.34
N ALA A 80 -5.53 8.36 2.45
CA ALA A 80 -4.20 8.75 2.76
C ALA A 80 -3.14 8.65 1.67
N THR A 81 -3.20 7.56 0.91
CA THR A 81 -2.18 7.11 -0.03
C THR A 81 -2.77 6.92 -1.42
N LYS A 82 -3.95 7.49 -1.65
CA LYS A 82 -4.67 7.41 -2.91
C LYS A 82 -3.81 7.96 -4.05
N ILE A 83 -3.74 7.21 -5.14
CA ILE A 83 -3.20 7.69 -6.41
C ILE A 83 -4.22 8.67 -7.01
N CYS A 84 -3.79 9.89 -7.26
CA CYS A 84 -4.64 10.98 -7.74
C CYS A 84 -4.23 11.41 -9.16
N ASP A 85 -5.23 11.61 -10.03
CA ASP A 85 -5.09 12.35 -11.29
C ASP A 85 -5.89 13.66 -11.15
N GLU A 86 -5.22 14.71 -10.71
CA GLU A 86 -5.80 16.04 -10.64
C GLU A 86 -5.25 16.92 -11.76
N ALA A 87 -6.10 17.80 -12.31
CA ALA A 87 -5.68 18.78 -13.31
C ALA A 87 -4.61 19.77 -12.79
N ASP A 88 -4.40 19.81 -11.47
CA ASP A 88 -3.30 20.51 -10.83
C ASP A 88 -2.06 19.60 -10.75
N GLU A 89 -1.04 19.91 -11.54
CA GLU A 89 0.21 19.15 -11.65
C GLU A 89 0.93 18.96 -10.31
N ALA A 90 0.70 19.82 -9.32
CA ALA A 90 1.31 19.74 -7.99
C ALA A 90 0.71 18.66 -7.09
N HIS A 91 -0.50 18.18 -7.40
CA HIS A 91 -1.25 17.22 -6.59
C HIS A 91 -1.50 15.88 -7.32
N SER A 92 -1.07 15.79 -8.58
CA SER A 92 -1.10 14.56 -9.36
C SER A 92 0.03 13.61 -8.97
N THR A 93 -0.30 12.34 -8.81
CA THR A 93 0.67 11.30 -8.48
C THR A 93 1.62 11.08 -9.66
N ARG A 94 2.91 11.31 -9.43
CA ARG A 94 3.99 11.12 -10.42
C ARG A 94 4.72 9.79 -10.26
N ASP A 95 4.80 9.32 -9.03
CA ASP A 95 5.44 8.07 -8.65
C ASP A 95 4.46 7.22 -7.86
N PHE A 96 4.28 5.97 -8.25
CA PHE A 96 3.41 5.05 -7.51
C PHE A 96 4.05 3.68 -7.32
N VAL A 97 3.61 2.99 -6.26
CA VAL A 97 3.97 1.60 -5.99
C VAL A 97 2.73 0.72 -6.01
N LEU A 98 2.82 -0.38 -6.74
CA LEU A 98 1.77 -1.39 -6.88
C LEU A 98 2.22 -2.65 -6.16
N PHE A 99 1.40 -3.14 -5.21
CA PHE A 99 1.66 -4.45 -4.63
C PHE A 99 0.85 -5.51 -5.35
N VAL A 100 1.52 -6.60 -5.68
CA VAL A 100 0.88 -7.74 -6.31
C VAL A 100 1.22 -8.97 -5.50
N GLU A 101 0.20 -9.64 -5.00
CA GLU A 101 0.39 -10.80 -4.13
C GLU A 101 0.08 -12.10 -4.88
N ALA A 102 0.98 -13.06 -4.71
CA ALA A 102 0.79 -14.43 -5.17
C ALA A 102 0.38 -15.32 -3.98
N LEU A 103 -0.80 -15.92 -4.11
CA LEU A 103 -1.20 -17.04 -3.25
C LEU A 103 -0.52 -18.36 -3.66
N ASP A 104 0.05 -18.41 -4.88
CA ASP A 104 0.79 -19.54 -5.41
C ASP A 104 2.27 -19.18 -5.57
N ALA A 105 3.10 -19.67 -4.65
CA ALA A 105 4.55 -19.49 -4.66
C ALA A 105 5.29 -20.40 -5.66
N SER A 106 4.57 -21.17 -6.49
CA SER A 106 5.17 -21.97 -7.56
C SER A 106 5.88 -21.09 -8.59
N ALA A 107 6.81 -21.67 -9.35
CA ALA A 107 7.49 -20.95 -10.43
C ALA A 107 6.51 -20.39 -11.48
N ALA A 108 5.43 -21.12 -11.77
CA ALA A 108 4.38 -20.67 -12.69
C ALA A 108 3.55 -19.53 -12.09
N GLY A 109 3.25 -19.58 -10.79
CA GLY A 109 2.58 -18.52 -10.05
C GLY A 109 3.38 -17.21 -10.05
N ARG A 110 4.70 -17.29 -9.80
CA ARG A 110 5.61 -16.13 -9.86
C ARG A 110 5.70 -15.51 -11.25
N GLU A 111 5.79 -16.33 -12.29
CA GLU A 111 5.81 -15.85 -13.69
C GLU A 111 4.50 -15.14 -14.07
N LYS A 112 3.36 -15.69 -13.66
CA LYS A 112 2.05 -15.04 -13.86
C LYS A 112 1.95 -13.72 -13.10
N LEU A 113 2.52 -13.65 -11.90
CA LEU A 113 2.54 -12.45 -11.08
C LEU A 113 3.35 -11.32 -11.74
N LYS A 114 4.52 -11.64 -12.29
CA LYS A 114 5.34 -10.68 -13.06
C LYS A 114 4.59 -10.09 -14.24
N ARG A 115 3.90 -10.91 -15.02
CA ARG A 115 3.06 -10.42 -16.14
C ARG A 115 1.91 -9.56 -15.65
N THR A 116 1.26 -9.96 -14.55
CA THR A 116 0.17 -9.17 -13.95
C THR A 116 0.68 -7.81 -13.51
N ALA A 117 1.88 -7.75 -12.95
CA ALA A 117 2.55 -6.52 -12.56
C ALA A 117 2.84 -5.62 -13.77
N GLU A 118 3.43 -6.17 -14.83
CA GLU A 118 3.70 -5.46 -16.09
C GLU A 118 2.40 -4.93 -16.73
N ASP A 119 1.36 -5.76 -16.79
CA ASP A 119 0.04 -5.38 -17.32
C ASP A 119 -0.58 -4.24 -16.49
N LEU A 120 -0.44 -4.30 -15.15
CA LEU A 120 -0.96 -3.27 -14.25
C LEU A 120 -0.21 -1.95 -14.41
N GLU A 121 1.12 -2.01 -14.48
CA GLU A 121 1.97 -0.85 -14.74
C GLU A 121 1.59 -0.17 -16.06
N GLN A 122 1.45 -0.94 -17.14
CA GLN A 122 1.00 -0.43 -18.43
C GLN A 122 -0.39 0.20 -18.37
N ALA A 123 -1.33 -0.42 -17.65
CA ALA A 123 -2.68 0.13 -17.48
C ALA A 123 -2.65 1.46 -16.74
N TYR A 124 -1.85 1.58 -15.67
CA TYR A 124 -1.70 2.84 -14.93
C TYR A 124 -1.03 3.91 -15.80
N VAL A 125 0.08 3.61 -16.47
CA VAL A 125 0.72 4.56 -17.41
C VAL A 125 -0.25 5.04 -18.49
N ALA A 126 -1.14 4.16 -18.99
CA ALA A 126 -2.14 4.55 -19.98
C ALA A 126 -3.24 5.47 -19.43
N VAL A 127 -3.62 5.33 -18.15
CA VAL A 127 -4.63 6.19 -17.50
C VAL A 127 -4.05 7.54 -17.11
N TYR A 128 -2.87 7.57 -16.48
CA TYR A 128 -2.29 8.80 -15.93
C TYR A 128 -1.37 9.53 -16.94
N GLY A 129 -1.03 8.88 -18.06
CA GLY A 129 -0.23 9.45 -19.15
C GLY A 129 1.26 9.12 -19.03
N ALA A 130 1.86 8.68 -20.14
CA ALA A 130 3.29 8.31 -20.21
C ALA A 130 4.25 9.48 -19.93
N ASP A 131 3.79 10.71 -20.13
CA ASP A 131 4.57 11.92 -19.84
C ASP A 131 4.36 12.41 -18.38
N SER A 132 3.44 11.78 -17.64
CA SER A 132 3.05 12.20 -16.30
C SER A 132 3.61 11.32 -15.20
N VAL A 133 3.85 10.03 -15.48
CA VAL A 133 4.40 9.05 -14.54
C VAL A 133 5.91 9.03 -14.70
N GLU A 134 6.65 9.40 -13.67
CA GLU A 134 8.11 9.41 -13.69
C GLU A 134 8.68 8.01 -13.37
N ARG A 135 8.13 7.33 -12.35
CA ARG A 135 8.54 5.98 -11.95
C ARG A 135 7.38 5.15 -11.42
N SER A 136 7.45 3.85 -11.70
CA SER A 136 6.54 2.82 -11.20
C SER A 136 7.34 1.72 -10.53
N TYR A 137 6.90 1.32 -9.35
CA TYR A 137 7.51 0.24 -8.59
C TYR A 137 6.50 -0.89 -8.42
N VAL A 138 6.90 -2.11 -8.77
CA VAL A 138 6.12 -3.31 -8.45
C VAL A 138 6.85 -4.08 -7.37
N ARG A 139 6.14 -4.43 -6.29
CA ARG A 139 6.65 -5.32 -5.26
C ARG A 139 5.81 -6.59 -5.16
N ILE A 140 6.51 -7.71 -5.19
CA ILE A 140 5.95 -9.04 -4.98
C ILE A 140 6.05 -9.35 -3.51
N VAL A 141 4.90 -9.53 -2.87
CA VAL A 141 4.82 -9.93 -1.46
C VAL A 141 4.61 -11.44 -1.38
N GLU A 142 5.56 -12.15 -0.79
CA GLU A 142 5.42 -13.57 -0.47
C GLU A 142 5.11 -13.72 1.02
N LEU A 143 3.86 -14.02 1.35
CA LEU A 143 3.45 -14.29 2.73
C LEU A 143 3.69 -15.76 3.05
N GLU A 144 4.66 -16.06 3.90
CA GLU A 144 4.75 -17.39 4.50
C GLU A 144 3.58 -17.58 5.48
N LYS A 145 2.74 -18.59 5.20
CA LYS A 145 1.60 -18.93 6.03
C LYS A 145 2.06 -19.28 7.45
N GLY A 146 1.85 -18.39 8.41
CA GLY A 146 2.24 -18.55 9.83
C GLY A 146 3.32 -17.59 10.31
N ALA A 147 3.96 -16.83 9.42
CA ALA A 147 4.81 -15.69 9.80
C ALA A 147 3.90 -14.49 10.08
N GLY A 148 3.82 -14.02 11.33
CA GLY A 148 2.93 -12.92 11.74
C GLY A 148 3.28 -11.54 11.18
N VAL A 149 4.39 -11.43 10.43
CA VAL A 149 4.95 -10.18 9.87
C VAL A 149 5.68 -10.53 8.56
N ALA A 150 5.44 -9.74 7.52
CA ALA A 150 6.25 -9.65 6.32
C ALA A 150 6.67 -8.18 6.12
N GLU A 151 7.96 -7.91 6.19
CA GLU A 151 8.50 -6.58 5.96
C GLU A 151 8.82 -6.41 4.49
N LEU A 152 8.33 -5.33 3.87
CA LEU A 152 8.68 -4.94 2.52
C LEU A 152 9.49 -3.64 2.62
N ALA A 153 10.81 -3.80 2.68
CA ALA A 153 11.69 -2.68 2.43
C ALA A 153 11.52 -2.24 0.96
N LEU A 154 11.16 -0.98 0.76
CA LEU A 154 11.14 -0.33 -0.53
C LEU A 154 12.48 0.37 -0.69
N ASP A 155 13.39 -0.33 -1.34
CA ASP A 155 14.59 0.24 -1.95
C ASP A 155 14.17 1.00 -3.22
N TRP A 156 13.94 2.31 -3.08
CA TRP A 156 13.83 3.23 -4.21
C TRP A 156 15.15 3.94 -4.51
#